data_AF-A0A0Q7NRQ6-F1
#
_entry.id   AF-A0A0Q7NRQ6-F1
#
_cell.length_a   1.000
_cell.length_b   1.000
_cell.length_c   1.000
_cell.angle_alpha   90.00
_cell.angle_beta   90.00
_cell.angle_gamma   90.00
#
_symmetry.space_group_name_H-M   'P 1'
#
loop_
_entity.id
_entity.type
_entity.pdbx_description
1 polymer ?
#
loop_
_entity_poly.entity_id
_entity_poly.type
_entity_poly.pdbx_seq_one_letter_code
_entity_poly.pdbx_strand_id
1 'polypeptide(L)' 'MNEPLKNLLEAARKIPQTERDLELQRRSFAYGNTHFENELITREMVDKIAEQMAAKKQK' A
#
# COMPACT_ATOMS: atom_id res chain seq x y z
N MET A 1 -20.84 -15.77 4.03
CA MET A 1 -20.49 -15.09 2.77
C MET A 1 -21.57 -15.42 1.75
N ASN A 2 -22.23 -14.42 1.13
CA ASN A 2 -23.29 -14.69 0.15
C ASN A 2 -22.73 -14.77 -1.28
N GLU A 3 -23.50 -15.36 -2.21
CA GLU A 3 -23.04 -15.57 -3.58
C GLU A 3 -22.71 -14.26 -4.33
N PRO A 4 -23.50 -13.17 -4.19
CA PRO A 4 -23.12 -11.88 -4.79
C PRO A 4 -21.77 -11.36 -4.32
N LEU A 5 -21.47 -11.40 -3.01
CA LEU A 5 -20.19 -10.97 -2.46
C LEU A 5 -19.04 -11.84 -2.97
N LYS A 6 -19.24 -13.16 -3.03
CA LYS A 6 -18.24 -14.10 -3.57
C LYS A 6 -17.91 -13.79 -5.03
N ASN A 7 -18.91 -13.49 -5.85
CA ASN A 7 -18.72 -13.13 -7.25
C ASN A 7 -17.92 -11.83 -7.42
N LEU A 8 -18.17 -10.83 -6.56
CA LEU A 8 -17.40 -9.58 -6.55
C LEU A 8 -15.93 -9.82 -6.16
N LEU A 9 -15.67 -10.66 -5.16
CA LEU A 9 -14.30 -11.00 -4.75
C LEU A 9 -13.54 -11.75 -5.85
N GLU A 10 -14.18 -12.70 -6.52
CA GLU A 10 -13.59 -13.44 -7.66
C GLU A 10 -13.31 -12.53 -8.86
N ALA A 11 -14.17 -11.53 -9.11
CA ALA A 11 -13.91 -10.53 -10.14
C ALA A 11 -12.72 -9.63 -9.75
N ALA A 12 -12.68 -9.12 -8.51
CA ALA A 12 -11.62 -8.25 -8.04
C ALA A 12 -10.24 -8.92 -8.05
N ARG A 13 -10.15 -10.20 -7.71
CA ARG A 13 -8.90 -10.99 -7.74
C ARG A 13 -8.24 -11.06 -9.12
N LYS A 14 -9.01 -10.93 -10.19
CA LYS A 14 -8.51 -11.02 -11.57
C LYS A 14 -8.00 -9.69 -12.12
N ILE A 15 -8.22 -8.59 -11.39
CA ILE A 15 -7.79 -7.27 -11.83
C ILE A 15 -6.27 -7.15 -11.59
N PRO A 16 -5.46 -6.89 -12.64
CA PRO A 16 -4.03 -6.69 -12.46
C PRO A 16 -3.80 -5.39 -11.67
N GLN A 17 -2.92 -5.45 -10.66
CA GLN A 17 -2.49 -4.25 -9.94
C GLN A 17 -1.46 -3.50 -10.78
N THR A 18 -1.63 -2.18 -10.91
CA THR A 18 -0.62 -1.33 -11.54
C THR A 18 0.57 -1.11 -10.59
N GLU A 19 1.71 -0.68 -11.11
CA GLU A 19 2.86 -0.32 -10.28
C GLU A 19 2.51 0.77 -9.25
N ARG A 20 1.63 1.70 -9.62
CA ARG A 20 1.11 2.73 -8.73
C ARG A 20 0.28 2.14 -7.60
N ASP A 21 -0.59 1.17 -7.91
CA ASP A 21 -1.42 0.51 -6.89
C ASP A 21 -0.56 -0.25 -5.88
N LEU A 22 0.45 -0.96 -6.38
CA LEU A 22 1.42 -1.67 -5.54
C LEU A 22 2.19 -0.72 -4.63
N GLU A 23 2.63 0.43 -5.14
CA GLU A 23 3.34 1.42 -4.33
C GLU A 23 2.44 2.07 -3.27
N LEU A 24 1.19 2.41 -3.63
CA LEU A 24 0.21 2.92 -2.67
C LEU A 24 -0.11 1.90 -1.57
N GLN A 25 -0.22 0.62 -1.94
CA GLN A 25 -0.40 -0.46 -0.98
C GLN A 25 0.82 -0.57 -0.07
N ARG A 26 2.03 -0.64 -0.63
CA ARG A 26 3.28 -0.73 0.13
C ARG A 26 3.41 0.40 1.16
N ARG A 27 3.15 1.65 0.77
CA ARG A 27 3.18 2.81 1.67
C ARG A 27 2.11 2.72 2.76
N SER A 28 0.90 2.28 2.41
CA SER A 28 -0.18 2.11 3.37
C SER A 28 0.13 1.03 4.41
N PHE A 29 0.75 -0.08 4.01
CA PHE A 29 1.22 -1.11 4.94
C PHE A 29 2.35 -0.60 5.83
N ALA A 30 3.34 0.10 5.25
CA ALA A 30 4.44 0.68 6.02
C ALA A 30 3.90 1.64 7.09
N TYR A 31 3.00 2.55 6.73
CA TYR A 31 2.34 3.46 7.67
C TYR A 31 1.50 2.72 8.71
N GLY A 32 0.63 1.79 8.28
CA GLY A 32 -0.24 1.06 9.20
C GLY A 32 0.55 0.32 10.28
N ASN A 33 1.64 -0.35 9.89
CA ASN A 33 2.48 -1.08 10.83
C ASN A 33 3.26 -0.14 11.76
N THR A 34 3.87 0.93 11.24
CA THR A 34 4.75 1.80 12.04
C THR A 34 3.97 2.78 12.91
N HIS A 35 2.86 3.32 12.42
CA HIS A 35 1.99 4.21 13.18
C HIS A 35 1.30 3.47 14.32
N PHE A 36 0.96 2.19 14.11
CA PHE A 36 0.42 1.34 15.18
C PHE A 36 1.40 1.19 16.34
N GLU A 37 2.70 1.09 16.07
CA GLU A 37 3.75 1.00 17.10
C GLU A 37 4.15 2.37 17.68
N ASN A 38 4.03 3.44 16.89
CA ASN A 38 4.42 4.79 17.28
C ASN A 38 3.58 5.84 16.56
N GLU A 39 2.65 6.45 17.30
CA GLU A 39 1.72 7.47 16.79
C GLU A 39 2.42 8.72 16.24
N LEU A 40 3.67 8.99 16.63
CA LEU A 40 4.46 10.10 16.10
C LEU A 40 4.92 9.87 14.65
N ILE A 41 4.88 8.64 14.16
CA ILE A 41 5.18 8.32 12.77
C ILE A 41 3.97 8.69 11.93
N THR A 42 4.11 9.73 11.10
CA THR A 42 3.00 10.23 10.27
C THR A 42 3.04 9.65 8.86
N ARG A 43 1.91 9.78 8.16
CA ARG A 43 1.78 9.34 6.77
C ARG A 43 2.77 10.05 5.85
N GLU A 44 2.95 11.35 6.07
CA GLU A 44 3.87 12.20 5.30
C GLU A 44 5.33 11.75 5.49
N MET A 45 5.71 11.30 6.70
CA MET A 45 7.05 10.76 6.93
C MET A 45 7.29 9.50 6.08
N VAL A 46 6.33 8.58 6.05
CA VAL A 46 6.42 7.35 5.25
C VAL A 46 6.49 7.66 3.75
N ASP A 47 5.67 8.59 3.27
CA ASP A 47 5.67 9.01 1.87
C ASP A 47 7.02 9.60 1.45
N LYS A 48 7.60 10.49 2.28
CA LYS A 48 8.92 11.08 2.04
C LYS A 48 10.03 10.03 1.98
N ILE A 49 10.02 9.05 2.89
CA ILE A 49 11.02 7.97 2.89
C ILE A 49 10.86 7.08 1.65
N ALA A 50 9.62 6.76 1.26
CA ALA A 50 9.36 5.96 0.06
C ALA A 50 9.93 6.62 -1.20
N GLU A 51 9.75 7.94 -1.35
CA GLU A 51 10.33 8.74 -2.44
C GLU A 51 11.87 8.72 -2.42
N GLN A 52 12.49 8.91 -1.25
CA GLN A 52 13.94 8.87 -1.10
C GLN A 52 14.53 7.50 -1.49
N MET A 53 13.86 6.40 -1.11
CA MET A 53 14.28 5.05 -1.46
C MET A 53 14.17 4.80 -2.97
N ALA A 54 13.10 5.28 -3.62
CA ALA A 54 12.94 5.20 -5.07
C ALA A 54 14.06 5.95 -5.81
N ALA A 55 14.41 7.15 -5.34
CA ALA A 55 15.49 7.96 -5.91
C ALA A 55 16.88 7.31 -5.73
N LYS A 56 17.13 6.64 -4.58
CA LYS A 56 18.39 5.92 -4.34
C LYS A 56 18.56 4.68 -5.22
N LYS A 57 17.47 4.00 -5.58
CA LYS A 57 17.50 2.78 -6.39
C LYS A 57 17.85 3.05 -7.87
N GLN A 58 17.80 4.30 -8.32
CA GLN A 58 18.11 4.73 -9.68
C GLN A 58 19.59 5.13 -9.88
N LYS A 59 20.41 5.09 -8.83
CA LYS A 59 21.86 5.28 -8.88
C LYS A 59 22.57 3.93 -8.82
#